data_AF-A0A511STC1-F1
#
_entry.id   AF-A0A511STC1-F1
#
_cell.length_a   1.000
_cell.length_b   1.000
_cell.length_c   1.000
_cell.angle_alpha   90.00
_cell.angle_beta   90.00
_cell.angle_gamma   90.00
#
_symmetry.space_group_name_H-M   'P 1'
#
loop_
_entity.id
_entity.type
_entity.pdbx_description
1 polymer ?
#
loop_
_entity_poly.entity_id
_entity_poly.type
_entity_poly.pdbx_seq_one_letter_code
_entity_poly.pdbx_strand_id
1 'polypeptide(L)'
;MRLSMRSTAWVLGWALLAPWSAGAQDDDDGSVKFIIPTEPDRGCPKRPDVVPFTSRMQAGLEGSGWLVHQAIIPESKDPYFKGLERDRAGFKRVDELDIRKLGAPDPTIPLWIYGKTDTVPCRAVPSAWWAVRMGATDAERKTFLMAEVQAECDLLPPGRLSGTPVALRQKDEPTGCKLRRPTERETGKEAEGLPSDVMEYVPARDCDMPECGRLWERIGASWEDGTTVSDFLVTWMERAGKKNPCDWATEDLSVVLHKPIGALTPLQLRNGGSVFFGGLHDSAGLKFILTRDLMSLYVHEVAKPKAAPKAVRYSSPSEEDLMVQQRTLSPCKVKR
;
A
#
# COMPACT_ATOMS: atom_id res chain seq x y z
N MET A 1 -28.76 -74.78 40.23
CA MET A 1 -27.35 -74.86 39.76
C MET A 1 -26.80 -73.45 39.65
N ARG A 2 -25.63 -73.20 40.26
CA ARG A 2 -24.91 -71.93 40.29
C ARG A 2 -24.05 -71.76 39.04
N LEU A 3 -23.89 -70.50 38.59
CA LEU A 3 -22.65 -69.81 38.14
C LEU A 3 -23.12 -68.51 37.45
N SER A 4 -23.14 -67.33 38.08
CA SER A 4 -22.03 -66.42 38.46
C SER A 4 -21.26 -65.80 37.28
N MET A 5 -21.51 -64.50 37.01
CA MET A 5 -20.52 -63.39 36.94
C MET A 5 -21.26 -62.10 36.52
N ARG A 6 -21.54 -61.18 37.45
CA ARG A 6 -20.81 -59.90 37.73
C ARG A 6 -20.64 -59.03 36.48
N SER A 7 -21.43 -57.96 36.30
CA SER A 7 -21.38 -56.64 36.97
C SER A 7 -20.30 -55.72 36.43
N THR A 8 -20.70 -54.59 35.81
CA THR A 8 -20.30 -53.19 36.10
C THR A 8 -20.94 -52.24 35.06
N ALA A 9 -21.95 -51.46 35.44
CA ALA A 9 -21.87 -50.01 35.73
C ALA A 9 -21.89 -49.15 34.45
N TRP A 10 -23.03 -48.55 34.04
CA TRP A 10 -23.52 -47.24 34.51
C TRP A 10 -22.38 -46.28 34.90
N VAL A 11 -22.03 -45.33 34.03
CA VAL A 11 -22.20 -43.87 34.18
C VAL A 11 -21.81 -43.24 32.83
N LEU A 12 -22.80 -43.08 31.93
CA LEU A 12 -22.69 -42.22 30.75
C LEU A 12 -23.37 -40.90 31.11
N GLY A 13 -22.58 -40.02 31.70
CA GLY A 13 -23.01 -38.68 32.05
C GLY A 13 -21.81 -38.00 32.68
N TRP A 14 -21.53 -36.77 32.23
CA TRP A 14 -20.42 -35.91 32.66
C TRP A 14 -19.13 -36.02 31.83
N ALA A 15 -19.25 -35.87 30.51
CA ALA A 15 -18.13 -35.46 29.64
C ALA A 15 -18.53 -34.36 28.61
N LEU A 16 -19.59 -33.60 28.90
CA LEU A 16 -19.87 -32.32 28.25
C LEU A 16 -19.50 -31.26 29.27
N LEU A 17 -18.46 -30.46 28.97
CA LEU A 17 -17.78 -29.44 29.80
C LEU A 17 -16.40 -29.87 30.32
N ALA A 18 -15.46 -30.06 29.39
CA ALA A 18 -14.04 -29.82 29.61
C ALA A 18 -13.47 -29.10 28.37
N PRO A 19 -12.52 -28.17 28.56
CA PRO A 19 -12.16 -27.12 27.59
C PRO A 19 -11.41 -27.69 26.40
N TRP A 20 -11.39 -26.96 25.28
CA TRP A 20 -10.49 -27.19 24.14
C TRP A 20 -9.03 -27.15 24.59
N SER A 21 -8.54 -28.27 25.12
CA SER A 21 -7.15 -28.49 25.47
C SER A 21 -6.41 -29.04 24.27
N ALA A 22 -5.21 -28.49 24.05
CA ALA A 22 -4.24 -28.88 23.04
C ALA A 22 -4.22 -30.38 22.77
N GLY A 23 -4.32 -30.76 21.50
CA GLY A 23 -4.03 -32.13 21.07
C GLY A 23 -2.52 -32.35 21.12
N ALA A 24 -2.07 -33.23 22.01
CA ALA A 24 -0.75 -33.83 21.91
C ALA A 24 -0.84 -34.99 20.91
N GLN A 25 -0.04 -34.96 19.86
CA GLN A 25 0.20 -36.11 19.00
C GLN A 25 1.58 -36.66 19.38
N ASP A 26 1.61 -37.91 19.83
CA ASP A 26 2.84 -38.66 20.09
C ASP A 26 3.35 -39.14 18.74
N ASP A 27 4.54 -38.68 18.31
CA ASP A 27 5.28 -39.35 17.24
C ASP A 27 6.03 -40.56 17.85
N ASP A 28 6.30 -41.59 17.04
CA ASP A 28 6.93 -42.88 17.45
C ASP A 28 8.34 -42.76 18.10
N ASP A 29 8.85 -41.55 18.33
CA ASP A 29 10.10 -41.25 19.05
C ASP A 29 9.89 -40.67 20.46
N GLY A 30 8.63 -40.52 20.90
CA GLY A 30 8.26 -39.99 22.22
C GLY A 30 8.40 -38.48 22.37
N SER A 31 8.49 -37.73 21.25
CA SER A 31 8.47 -36.26 21.28
C SER A 31 7.04 -35.71 21.18
N VAL A 32 6.62 -34.98 22.22
CA VAL A 32 5.33 -34.26 22.24
C VAL A 32 5.48 -32.95 21.46
N LYS A 33 4.94 -32.89 20.25
CA LYS A 33 4.75 -31.62 19.53
C LYS A 33 3.47 -30.95 19.99
N PHE A 34 3.60 -29.78 20.61
CA PHE A 34 2.47 -28.89 20.84
C PHE A 34 2.01 -28.32 19.50
N ILE A 35 0.91 -28.83 18.97
CA ILE A 35 0.23 -28.20 17.83
C ILE A 35 -0.47 -26.96 18.38
N ILE A 36 0.15 -25.80 18.20
CA ILE A 36 -0.50 -24.51 18.47
C ILE A 36 -1.74 -24.47 17.56
N PRO A 37 -2.96 -24.32 18.11
CA PRO A 37 -4.16 -24.19 17.29
C PRO A 37 -3.95 -23.05 16.30
N THR A 38 -3.97 -23.35 15.01
CA THR A 38 -3.90 -22.33 13.97
C THR A 38 -5.14 -21.47 14.11
N GLU A 39 -4.97 -20.18 14.43
CA GLU A 39 -6.10 -19.26 14.41
C GLU A 39 -6.78 -19.32 13.04
N PRO A 40 -8.12 -19.30 12.96
CA PRO A 40 -8.80 -19.35 11.68
C PRO A 40 -8.38 -18.16 10.82
N ASP A 41 -8.02 -18.42 9.57
CA ASP A 41 -7.74 -17.38 8.58
C ASP A 41 -8.96 -16.45 8.44
N ARG A 42 -8.77 -15.17 8.77
CA ARG A 42 -9.83 -14.16 8.70
C ARG A 42 -9.91 -13.50 7.32
N GLY A 43 -8.89 -13.70 6.49
CA GLY A 43 -8.74 -13.08 5.19
C GLY A 43 -8.55 -11.58 5.28
N CYS A 44 -8.73 -10.88 4.16
CA CYS A 44 -8.57 -9.44 4.16
C CYS A 44 -9.75 -8.73 4.84
N PRO A 45 -9.49 -7.63 5.59
CA PRO A 45 -10.55 -6.86 6.22
C PRO A 45 -11.57 -6.34 5.20
N LYS A 46 -12.87 -6.41 5.52
CA LYS A 46 -13.93 -5.88 4.63
C LYS A 46 -13.78 -4.40 4.32
N ARG A 47 -13.19 -3.63 5.23
CA ARG A 47 -12.91 -2.18 5.09
C ARG A 47 -11.51 -1.89 5.64
N PRO A 48 -10.45 -2.06 4.83
CA PRO A 48 -9.10 -1.84 5.29
C PRO A 48 -8.88 -0.36 5.64
N ASP A 49 -8.39 -0.10 6.85
CA ASP A 49 -7.94 1.23 7.25
C ASP A 49 -6.46 1.38 6.90
N VAL A 50 -6.18 1.68 5.63
CA VAL A 50 -4.81 1.86 5.15
C VAL A 50 -4.24 3.17 5.68
N VAL A 51 -3.05 3.09 6.25
CA VAL A 51 -2.34 4.21 6.84
C VAL A 51 -1.05 4.51 6.04
N PRO A 52 -0.91 5.72 5.47
CA PRO A 52 0.24 6.05 4.63
C PRO A 52 1.55 6.17 5.39
N PHE A 53 2.65 5.93 4.66
CA PHE A 53 4.01 6.15 5.12
C PHE A 53 4.67 7.33 4.40
N THR A 54 5.52 8.05 5.11
CA THR A 54 6.45 9.05 4.58
C THR A 54 7.85 8.74 5.08
N SER A 55 8.86 8.83 4.22
CA SER A 55 10.24 8.60 4.67
C SER A 55 10.68 9.73 5.61
N ARG A 56 11.57 9.42 6.56
CA ARG A 56 12.11 10.43 7.49
C ARG A 56 12.72 11.63 6.74
N MET A 57 13.51 11.35 5.71
CA MET A 57 14.11 12.36 4.85
C MET A 57 13.07 13.27 4.18
N GLN A 58 11.99 12.70 3.63
CA GLN A 58 10.94 13.49 3.01
C GLN A 58 10.18 14.36 4.01
N ALA A 59 10.12 13.94 5.29
CA ALA A 59 9.58 14.75 6.37
C ALA A 59 10.59 15.77 6.94
N GLY A 60 11.82 15.84 6.40
CA GLY A 60 12.89 16.72 6.86
C GLY A 60 13.64 16.21 8.10
N LEU A 61 13.36 14.99 8.57
CA LEU A 61 14.08 14.39 9.69
C LEU A 61 15.35 13.68 9.21
N GLU A 62 16.40 13.75 10.03
CA GLU A 62 17.66 13.04 9.79
C GLU A 62 17.49 11.51 9.92
N GLY A 63 18.33 10.78 9.19
CA GLY A 63 18.40 9.31 9.22
C GLY A 63 17.46 8.60 8.24
N SER A 64 17.70 7.30 8.06
CA SER A 64 16.83 6.42 7.28
C SER A 64 15.67 5.91 8.14
N GLY A 65 14.51 5.72 7.53
CA GLY A 65 13.33 5.17 8.21
C GLY A 65 12.02 5.71 7.66
N TRP A 66 10.95 5.31 8.32
CA TRP A 66 9.58 5.60 7.92
C TRP A 66 8.76 6.18 9.07
N LEU A 67 7.87 7.11 8.72
CA LEU A 67 6.88 7.71 9.58
C LEU A 67 5.49 7.33 9.06
N VAL A 68 4.63 6.85 9.95
CA VAL A 68 3.23 6.52 9.66
C VAL A 68 2.35 7.72 9.97
N HIS A 69 1.50 8.13 9.03
CA HIS A 69 0.55 9.22 9.23
C HIS A 69 -0.58 8.82 10.19
N GLN A 70 -0.77 9.57 11.28
CA GLN A 70 -1.77 9.23 12.29
C GLN A 70 -3.00 10.15 12.20
N ALA A 71 -2.77 11.45 12.02
CA ALA A 71 -3.84 12.43 11.88
C ALA A 71 -3.33 13.71 11.21
N ILE A 72 -4.25 14.56 10.76
CA ILE A 72 -3.98 15.96 10.44
C ILE A 72 -4.36 16.78 11.68
N ILE A 73 -3.40 17.52 12.23
CA ILE A 73 -3.63 18.42 13.37
C ILE A 73 -4.37 19.67 12.84
N PRO A 74 -5.60 19.94 13.31
CA PRO A 74 -6.31 21.16 12.94
C PRO A 74 -5.53 22.39 13.38
N GLU A 75 -5.56 23.47 12.59
CA GLU A 75 -4.80 24.69 12.89
C GLU A 75 -5.16 25.29 14.26
N SER A 76 -6.43 25.23 14.65
CA SER A 76 -6.91 25.69 15.96
C SER A 76 -6.35 24.89 17.13
N LYS A 77 -5.81 23.69 16.86
CA LYS A 77 -5.23 22.77 17.83
C LYS A 77 -3.73 22.57 17.63
N ASP A 78 -3.07 23.37 16.80
CA ASP A 78 -1.63 23.24 16.54
C ASP A 78 -0.82 24.07 17.55
N PRO A 79 -0.26 23.45 18.62
CA PRO A 79 0.61 24.17 19.53
C PRO A 79 2.03 24.35 18.96
N TYR A 80 2.37 23.65 17.89
CA TYR A 80 3.73 23.46 17.40
C TYR A 80 4.12 24.54 16.40
N PHE A 81 3.27 24.86 15.43
CA PHE A 81 3.60 25.83 14.37
C PHE A 81 2.68 27.04 14.45
N LYS A 82 3.15 28.11 15.10
CA LYS A 82 2.38 29.35 15.34
C LYS A 82 3.05 30.57 14.70
N GLY A 83 2.26 31.59 14.42
CA GLY A 83 2.75 32.84 13.81
C GLY A 83 3.50 32.55 12.51
N LEU A 84 4.70 33.12 12.37
CA LEU A 84 5.55 32.99 11.17
C LEU A 84 6.03 31.56 10.90
N GLU A 85 5.99 30.66 11.89
CA GLU A 85 6.36 29.25 11.69
C GLU A 85 5.26 28.45 10.98
N ARG A 86 4.01 28.94 10.98
CA ARG A 86 2.89 28.30 10.28
C ARG A 86 3.16 28.17 8.78
N ASP A 87 3.86 29.14 8.23
CA ASP A 87 4.16 29.26 6.81
C ASP A 87 5.52 28.63 6.49
N ARG A 88 6.13 27.84 7.39
CA ARG A 88 7.41 27.17 7.12
C ARG A 88 7.26 25.66 7.24
N ALA A 89 7.98 24.93 6.41
CA ALA A 89 8.15 23.50 6.62
C ALA A 89 8.98 23.25 7.88
N GLY A 90 8.70 22.18 8.60
CA GLY A 90 9.47 21.83 9.80
C GLY A 90 8.87 20.66 10.56
N PHE A 91 9.57 20.23 11.60
CA PHE A 91 9.13 19.14 12.45
C PHE A 91 9.40 19.47 13.92
N LYS A 92 8.50 19.03 14.81
CA LYS A 92 8.65 19.15 16.27
C LYS A 92 8.25 17.83 16.93
N ARG A 93 8.95 17.47 18.00
CA ARG A 93 8.62 16.29 18.81
C ARG A 93 7.28 16.52 19.53
N VAL A 94 6.47 15.47 19.61
CA VAL A 94 5.18 15.47 20.32
C VAL A 94 5.30 14.58 21.54
N ASP A 95 4.82 15.07 22.68
CA ASP A 95 4.72 14.27 23.90
C ASP A 95 3.56 13.28 23.82
N GLU A 96 3.78 12.06 24.31
CA GLU A 96 2.79 10.98 24.24
C GLU A 96 1.46 11.32 24.94
N LEU A 97 1.50 12.18 25.95
CA LEU A 97 0.31 12.61 26.70
C LEU A 97 -0.64 13.47 25.86
N ASP A 98 -0.16 14.05 24.76
CA ASP A 98 -0.94 14.98 23.92
C ASP A 98 -1.45 14.35 22.61
N ILE A 99 -0.94 13.17 22.22
CA ILE A 99 -1.26 12.53 20.93
C ILE A 99 -2.78 12.36 20.72
N ARG A 100 -3.51 11.93 21.74
CA ARG A 100 -4.96 11.71 21.68
C ARG A 100 -5.72 13.02 21.52
N LYS A 101 -5.26 14.09 22.18
CA LYS A 101 -5.86 15.43 22.06
C LYS A 101 -5.67 16.00 20.65
N LEU A 102 -4.54 15.66 20.02
CA LEU A 102 -4.16 16.05 18.67
C LEU A 102 -4.81 15.17 17.57
N GLY A 103 -5.62 14.19 17.96
CA GLY A 103 -6.40 13.37 17.03
C GLY A 103 -5.79 12.01 16.68
N ALA A 104 -4.74 11.58 17.39
CA ALA A 104 -4.22 10.23 17.22
C ALA A 104 -5.32 9.18 17.47
N PRO A 105 -5.37 8.12 16.65
CA PRO A 105 -6.20 6.93 16.91
C PRO A 105 -5.83 6.29 18.24
N ASP A 106 -6.65 5.33 18.67
CA ASP A 106 -6.44 4.64 19.94
C ASP A 106 -5.13 3.83 19.88
N PRO A 107 -4.14 4.09 20.75
CA PRO A 107 -2.85 3.41 20.73
C PRO A 107 -2.96 1.92 21.07
N THR A 108 -4.09 1.47 21.62
CA THR A 108 -4.36 0.04 21.84
C THR A 108 -4.65 -0.71 20.55
N ILE A 109 -5.01 -0.01 19.47
CA ILE A 109 -5.26 -0.60 18.15
C ILE A 109 -3.91 -0.68 17.41
N PRO A 110 -3.37 -1.89 17.16
CA PRO A 110 -2.07 -2.03 16.51
C PRO A 110 -2.10 -1.62 15.03
N LEU A 111 -0.90 -1.40 14.50
CA LEU A 111 -0.66 -1.32 13.07
C LEU A 111 -0.11 -2.65 12.58
N TRP A 112 -0.62 -3.12 11.45
CA TRP A 112 -0.16 -4.33 10.78
C TRP A 112 0.54 -3.93 9.48
N ILE A 113 1.83 -4.20 9.39
CA ILE A 113 2.68 -3.74 8.28
C ILE A 113 3.01 -4.87 7.32
N TYR A 114 2.75 -4.62 6.05
CA TYR A 114 3.20 -5.43 4.93
C TYR A 114 4.51 -4.84 4.39
N GLY A 115 5.62 -5.41 4.87
CA GLY A 115 6.97 -5.05 4.44
C GLY A 115 7.26 -5.53 3.02
N LYS A 116 7.06 -6.83 2.75
CA LYS A 116 7.48 -7.50 1.50
C LYS A 116 6.29 -8.10 0.75
N THR A 117 6.56 -8.59 -0.45
CA THR A 117 5.56 -9.27 -1.30
C THR A 117 5.16 -10.62 -0.71
N ASP A 118 3.87 -10.90 -0.66
CA ASP A 118 3.23 -12.14 -0.19
C ASP A 118 3.59 -12.59 1.23
N THR A 119 4.17 -11.71 2.03
CA THR A 119 4.48 -11.98 3.43
C THR A 119 3.27 -11.70 4.32
N VAL A 120 3.15 -12.48 5.40
CA VAL A 120 2.24 -12.19 6.51
C VAL A 120 2.59 -10.82 7.09
N PRO A 121 1.60 -9.97 7.40
CA PRO A 121 1.88 -8.67 8.00
C PRO A 121 2.42 -8.84 9.41
N CYS A 122 3.35 -7.98 9.79
CA CYS A 122 3.91 -7.98 11.15
C CYS A 122 3.26 -6.87 11.99
N ARG A 123 3.25 -7.07 13.30
CA ARG A 123 2.78 -6.04 14.22
C ARG A 123 3.79 -4.90 14.28
N ALA A 124 3.28 -3.68 14.42
CA ALA A 124 4.07 -2.49 14.67
C ALA A 124 3.41 -1.59 15.70
N VAL A 125 4.26 -0.97 16.52
CA VAL A 125 3.87 -0.04 17.57
C VAL A 125 4.57 1.30 17.38
N PRO A 126 3.90 2.44 17.62
CA PRO A 126 4.55 3.73 17.68
C PRO A 126 5.65 3.75 18.74
N SER A 127 6.86 4.16 18.37
CA SER A 127 7.98 4.39 19.31
C SER A 127 8.22 5.89 19.56
N ALA A 128 7.70 6.74 18.69
CA ALA A 128 8.07 8.13 18.63
C ALA A 128 7.04 8.96 17.86
N TRP A 129 6.72 10.17 18.33
CA TRP A 129 5.67 11.02 17.74
C TRP A 129 6.20 12.37 17.29
N TRP A 130 5.72 12.81 16.13
CA TRP A 130 6.21 14.01 15.45
C TRP A 130 5.04 14.82 14.88
N ALA A 131 5.08 16.13 15.11
CA ALA A 131 4.26 17.09 14.39
C ALA A 131 5.10 17.59 13.20
N VAL A 132 4.70 17.21 12.00
CA VAL A 132 5.43 17.53 10.76
C VAL A 132 4.58 18.50 9.94
N ARG A 133 5.09 19.72 9.75
CA ARG A 133 4.49 20.74 8.91
C ARG A 133 5.04 20.59 7.50
N MET A 134 4.20 20.15 6.57
CA MET A 134 4.59 19.92 5.19
C MET A 134 3.46 20.30 4.23
N GLY A 135 3.84 20.64 2.99
CA GLY A 135 2.94 21.01 1.92
C GLY A 135 3.60 21.93 0.92
N ALA A 136 3.03 21.95 -0.28
CA ALA A 136 3.59 22.57 -1.48
C ALA A 136 3.79 24.08 -1.35
N THR A 137 2.71 24.75 -0.93
CA THR A 137 2.60 26.19 -0.80
C THR A 137 2.21 26.53 0.63
N ASP A 138 2.42 27.78 1.04
CA ASP A 138 2.06 28.27 2.36
C ASP A 138 0.58 27.98 2.68
N ALA A 139 -0.31 28.16 1.71
CA ALA A 139 -1.74 27.90 1.82
C ALA A 139 -2.11 26.40 1.92
N GLU A 140 -1.29 25.51 1.36
CA GLU A 140 -1.54 24.07 1.37
C GLU A 140 -0.81 23.31 2.47
N ARG A 141 0.11 23.97 3.18
CA ARG A 141 0.82 23.38 4.31
C ARG A 141 -0.18 22.95 5.38
N LYS A 142 -0.02 21.71 5.83
CA LYS A 142 -0.78 21.11 6.93
C LYS A 142 0.19 20.54 7.93
N THR A 143 -0.26 20.46 9.18
CA THR A 143 0.51 19.84 10.25
C THR A 143 0.01 18.43 10.42
N PHE A 144 0.87 17.45 10.17
CA PHE A 144 0.55 16.04 10.27
C PHE A 144 1.13 15.50 11.57
N LEU A 145 0.30 14.80 12.33
CA LEU A 145 0.77 13.96 13.42
C LEU A 145 1.24 12.64 12.82
N MET A 146 2.54 12.37 12.93
CA MET A 146 3.15 11.15 12.44
C MET A 146 3.78 10.36 13.58
N ALA A 147 3.77 9.04 13.45
CA ALA A 147 4.44 8.14 14.36
C ALA A 147 5.60 7.44 13.65
N GLU A 148 6.78 7.51 14.22
CA GLU A 148 7.83 6.53 13.95
C GLU A 148 7.43 5.22 14.61
N VAL A 149 7.61 4.11 13.89
CA VAL A 149 7.12 2.80 14.30
C VAL A 149 8.27 1.82 14.46
N GLN A 150 8.20 1.02 15.51
CA GLN A 150 9.00 -0.17 15.67
C GLN A 150 8.16 -1.36 15.18
N ALA A 151 8.62 -1.99 14.11
CA ALA A 151 7.98 -3.14 13.49
C ALA A 151 8.71 -4.42 13.86
N GLU A 152 7.99 -5.52 14.00
CA GLU A 152 8.58 -6.85 14.23
C GLU A 152 9.24 -7.43 12.97
N CYS A 153 8.94 -6.86 11.80
CA CYS A 153 9.55 -7.23 10.53
C CYS A 153 10.38 -6.11 9.92
N ASP A 154 11.34 -6.50 9.07
CA ASP A 154 12.12 -5.56 8.30
C ASP A 154 11.23 -4.77 7.34
N LEU A 155 11.27 -3.45 7.49
CA LEU A 155 10.68 -2.53 6.53
C LEU A 155 11.61 -2.39 5.34
N LEU A 156 11.04 -2.44 4.13
CA LEU A 156 11.79 -2.10 2.92
C LEU A 156 12.38 -0.70 3.08
N PRO A 157 13.64 -0.47 2.69
CA PRO A 157 14.26 0.84 2.84
C PRO A 157 13.48 1.89 2.04
N PRO A 158 13.49 3.16 2.49
CA PRO A 158 13.01 4.27 1.68
C PRO A 158 13.62 4.24 0.28
N GLY A 159 12.77 4.29 -0.75
CA GLY A 159 13.19 4.10 -2.14
C GLY A 159 12.07 4.33 -3.14
N ARG A 160 12.17 3.74 -4.33
CA ARG A 160 11.13 3.83 -5.36
C ARG A 160 9.79 3.28 -4.85
N LEU A 161 8.73 3.71 -5.53
CA LEU A 161 7.32 3.48 -5.21
C LEU A 161 6.97 2.05 -4.77
N SER A 162 7.51 1.00 -5.41
CA SER A 162 7.28 -0.41 -5.02
C SER A 162 7.88 -0.82 -3.67
N GLY A 163 8.76 0.01 -3.09
CA GLY A 163 9.40 -0.20 -1.79
C GLY A 163 8.68 0.43 -0.60
N THR A 164 7.61 1.20 -0.79
CA THR A 164 6.86 1.80 0.33
C THR A 164 6.08 0.70 1.08
N PRO A 165 6.25 0.54 2.41
CA PRO A 165 5.44 -0.39 3.20
C PRO A 165 3.95 -0.02 3.16
N VAL A 166 3.07 -0.98 3.42
CA VAL A 166 1.62 -0.75 3.60
C VAL A 166 1.26 -1.04 5.04
N ALA A 167 0.59 -0.13 5.73
CA ALA A 167 0.09 -0.35 7.07
C ALA A 167 -1.44 -0.41 7.07
N LEU A 168 -1.99 -1.37 7.81
CA LEU A 168 -3.42 -1.43 8.14
C LEU A 168 -3.59 -1.18 9.63
N ARG A 169 -4.49 -0.27 9.98
CA ARG A 169 -4.97 -0.13 11.35
C ARG A 169 -6.15 -1.07 11.56
N GLN A 170 -5.96 -2.08 12.40
CA GLN A 170 -6.96 -3.11 12.69
C GLN A 170 -6.80 -3.56 14.13
N LYS A 171 -7.92 -3.82 14.81
CA LYS A 171 -7.89 -4.38 16.17
C LYS A 171 -7.32 -5.80 16.15
N ASP A 172 -7.78 -6.59 15.19
CA ASP A 172 -7.41 -7.98 15.02
C ASP A 172 -6.30 -8.13 13.98
N GLU A 173 -5.50 -9.19 14.12
CA GLU A 173 -4.53 -9.59 13.10
C GLU A 173 -5.27 -9.99 11.81
N PRO A 174 -4.89 -9.43 10.65
CA PRO A 174 -5.49 -9.79 9.37
C PRO A 174 -4.89 -11.10 8.83
N THR A 175 -5.05 -12.18 9.57
CA THR A 175 -4.55 -13.52 9.21
C THR A 175 -5.06 -13.95 7.83
N GLY A 176 -4.16 -14.47 7.00
CA GLY A 176 -4.48 -14.88 5.62
C GLY A 176 -4.54 -13.74 4.58
N CYS A 177 -4.53 -12.47 4.99
CA CYS A 177 -4.42 -11.35 4.05
C CYS A 177 -2.94 -11.10 3.69
N LYS A 178 -2.64 -10.92 2.41
CA LYS A 178 -1.27 -10.76 1.88
C LYS A 178 -1.20 -9.60 0.88
N LEU A 179 -0.03 -8.98 0.79
CA LEU A 179 0.26 -7.91 -0.17
C LEU A 179 1.04 -8.47 -1.37
N ARG A 180 0.44 -8.48 -2.55
CA ARG A 180 1.18 -8.69 -3.81
C ARG A 180 1.65 -7.35 -4.35
N ARG A 181 2.95 -7.21 -4.61
CA ARG A 181 3.51 -6.03 -5.28
C ARG A 181 3.66 -6.29 -6.78
N PRO A 182 3.87 -5.25 -7.60
CA PRO A 182 4.16 -5.45 -9.00
C PRO A 182 5.41 -6.33 -9.19
N THR A 183 5.30 -7.33 -10.06
CA THR A 183 6.35 -8.31 -10.37
C THR A 183 6.62 -8.41 -11.86
N GLU A 184 5.68 -7.96 -12.69
CA GLU A 184 5.77 -7.95 -14.14
C GLU A 184 6.16 -6.57 -14.62
N ARG A 185 7.02 -6.52 -15.66
CA ARG A 185 7.42 -5.29 -16.30
C ARG A 185 7.64 -5.51 -17.78
N GLU A 186 7.00 -4.69 -18.59
CA GLU A 186 7.18 -4.62 -20.03
C GLU A 186 7.50 -3.18 -20.41
N THR A 187 8.31 -3.00 -21.45
CA THR A 187 8.65 -1.69 -21.97
C THR A 187 8.72 -1.77 -23.48
N GLY A 188 8.38 -0.69 -24.16
CA GLY A 188 8.61 -0.61 -25.59
C GLY A 188 8.72 0.80 -26.13
N LYS A 189 8.94 0.86 -27.45
CA LYS A 189 9.18 2.09 -28.22
C LYS A 189 8.22 2.16 -29.39
N GLU A 190 8.25 3.28 -30.12
CA GLU A 190 7.35 3.53 -31.26
C GLU A 190 7.19 2.34 -32.22
N ALA A 191 8.31 1.79 -32.71
CA ALA A 191 8.31 0.70 -33.71
C ALA A 191 7.74 -0.64 -33.21
N GLU A 192 7.61 -0.83 -31.90
CA GLU A 192 7.13 -2.08 -31.29
C GLU A 192 5.60 -2.11 -31.11
N GLY A 193 4.90 -1.01 -31.43
CA GLY A 193 3.46 -0.88 -31.25
C GLY A 193 3.03 -0.66 -29.79
N LEU A 194 1.72 -0.68 -29.53
CA LEU A 194 1.14 -0.73 -28.18
C LEU A 194 0.57 -2.14 -27.94
N PRO A 195 0.58 -2.65 -26.70
CA PRO A 195 -0.19 -3.85 -26.38
C PRO A 195 -1.67 -3.68 -26.76
N SER A 196 -2.24 -4.68 -27.43
CA SER A 196 -3.60 -4.59 -27.98
C SER A 196 -4.68 -4.32 -26.91
N ASP A 197 -4.46 -4.79 -25.69
CA ASP A 197 -5.37 -4.64 -24.56
C ASP A 197 -5.33 -3.25 -23.92
N VAL A 198 -4.37 -2.39 -24.29
CA VAL A 198 -4.26 -1.01 -23.80
C VAL A 198 -4.54 0.03 -24.87
N MET A 199 -4.56 -0.35 -26.15
CA MET A 199 -4.76 0.56 -27.28
C MET A 199 -6.03 1.42 -27.16
N GLU A 200 -7.13 0.87 -26.65
CA GLU A 200 -8.40 1.60 -26.51
C GLU A 200 -8.32 2.75 -25.48
N TYR A 201 -7.31 2.75 -24.60
CA TYR A 201 -7.11 3.76 -23.56
C TYR A 201 -6.07 4.81 -23.94
N VAL A 202 -5.31 4.59 -25.02
CA VAL A 202 -4.23 5.48 -25.44
C VAL A 202 -4.72 6.32 -26.64
N PRO A 203 -4.77 7.66 -26.53
CA PRO A 203 -5.20 8.50 -27.63
C PRO A 203 -4.23 8.40 -28.81
N ALA A 204 -4.79 8.38 -30.03
CA ALA A 204 -4.01 8.52 -31.24
C ALA A 204 -3.34 9.92 -31.30
N ARG A 205 -2.16 10.00 -31.91
CA ARG A 205 -1.42 11.25 -32.11
C ARG A 205 -0.89 11.32 -33.53
N ASP A 206 -0.99 12.50 -34.14
CA ASP A 206 -0.64 12.76 -35.54
C ASP A 206 0.84 13.11 -35.72
N CYS A 207 1.73 12.59 -34.87
CA CYS A 207 3.17 12.86 -34.98
C CYS A 207 3.96 11.56 -34.94
N ASP A 208 4.58 11.25 -36.07
CA ASP A 208 5.39 10.06 -36.27
C ASP A 208 6.90 10.37 -36.24
N MET A 209 7.70 9.31 -36.14
CA MET A 209 9.14 9.39 -36.33
C MET A 209 9.47 10.03 -37.70
N PRO A 210 10.48 10.92 -37.79
CA PRO A 210 11.50 11.21 -36.79
C PRO A 210 11.22 12.44 -35.89
N GLU A 211 10.06 13.09 -36.04
CA GLU A 211 9.74 14.34 -35.34
C GLU A 211 9.21 14.09 -33.93
N CYS A 212 8.57 12.95 -33.70
CA CYS A 212 8.18 12.49 -32.37
C CYS A 212 8.62 11.04 -32.12
N GLY A 213 8.83 10.69 -30.85
CA GLY A 213 9.04 9.32 -30.41
C GLY A 213 8.16 8.99 -29.23
N ARG A 214 7.64 7.76 -29.20
CA ARG A 214 6.87 7.23 -28.07
C ARG A 214 7.67 6.18 -27.32
N LEU A 215 7.63 6.27 -26.00
CA LEU A 215 8.08 5.24 -25.07
C LEU A 215 6.88 4.79 -24.24
N TRP A 216 6.83 3.52 -23.89
CA TRP A 216 5.82 3.02 -22.99
C TRP A 216 6.38 1.98 -22.02
N GLU A 217 5.72 1.87 -20.87
CA GLU A 217 6.03 0.91 -19.82
C GLU A 217 4.72 0.39 -19.23
N ARG A 218 4.66 -0.92 -19.03
CA ARG A 218 3.62 -1.60 -18.26
C ARG A 218 4.27 -2.20 -17.01
N ILE A 219 3.72 -1.90 -15.84
CA ILE A 219 4.12 -2.54 -14.58
C ILE A 219 2.89 -3.16 -13.94
N GLY A 220 2.96 -4.42 -13.55
CA GLY A 220 1.78 -5.13 -13.06
C GLY A 220 2.05 -6.34 -12.21
N ALA A 221 0.97 -7.01 -11.86
CA ALA A 221 0.97 -8.30 -11.22
C ALA A 221 -0.23 -9.12 -11.72
N SER A 222 -0.01 -10.43 -11.83
CA SER A 222 -1.05 -11.43 -12.09
C SER A 222 -1.22 -12.37 -10.90
N TRP A 223 -2.43 -12.92 -10.79
CA TRP A 223 -2.82 -13.93 -9.80
C TRP A 223 -3.17 -15.24 -10.49
N GLU A 224 -3.17 -16.32 -9.71
CA GLU A 224 -3.43 -17.69 -10.18
C GLU A 224 -4.84 -17.86 -10.77
N ASP A 225 -5.81 -17.06 -10.30
CA ASP A 225 -7.17 -17.02 -10.81
C ASP A 225 -7.31 -16.28 -12.16
N GLY A 226 -6.20 -15.78 -12.71
CA GLY A 226 -6.16 -15.02 -13.96
C GLY A 226 -6.51 -13.54 -13.81
N THR A 227 -6.76 -13.05 -12.59
CA THR A 227 -6.89 -11.62 -12.33
C THR A 227 -5.55 -10.93 -12.58
N THR A 228 -5.58 -9.80 -13.28
CA THR A 228 -4.38 -8.99 -13.48
C THR A 228 -4.63 -7.53 -13.14
N VAL A 229 -3.60 -6.87 -12.62
CA VAL A 229 -3.60 -5.42 -12.40
C VAL A 229 -2.31 -4.87 -12.95
N SER A 230 -2.41 -3.86 -13.79
CA SER A 230 -1.25 -3.19 -14.35
C SER A 230 -1.46 -1.69 -14.42
N ASP A 231 -0.44 -0.93 -14.08
CA ASP A 231 -0.34 0.44 -14.55
C ASP A 231 0.40 0.48 -15.89
N PHE A 232 -0.02 1.41 -16.74
CA PHE A 232 0.54 1.65 -18.04
C PHE A 232 0.90 3.13 -18.14
N LEU A 233 2.15 3.42 -18.45
CA LEU A 233 2.66 4.75 -18.73
C LEU A 233 3.09 4.81 -20.19
N VAL A 234 2.63 5.83 -20.88
CA VAL A 234 3.15 6.22 -22.19
C VAL A 234 3.67 7.65 -22.12
N THR A 235 4.87 7.87 -22.67
CA THR A 235 5.49 9.19 -22.82
C THR A 235 5.68 9.44 -24.30
N TRP A 236 5.04 10.48 -24.82
CA TRP A 236 5.36 11.05 -26.12
C TRP A 236 6.44 12.11 -25.96
N MET A 237 7.40 12.12 -26.88
CA MET A 237 8.52 13.05 -26.88
C MET A 237 8.59 13.75 -28.22
N GLU A 238 8.51 15.08 -28.23
CA GLU A 238 8.57 15.89 -29.43
C GLU A 238 9.97 16.50 -29.60
N ARG A 239 10.56 16.24 -30.77
CA ARG A 239 11.93 16.64 -31.09
C ARG A 239 12.07 18.14 -31.30
N ALA A 240 11.12 18.76 -32.00
CA ALA A 240 11.11 20.18 -32.36
C ALA A 240 12.48 20.70 -32.87
N GLY A 241 13.12 19.93 -33.78
CA GLY A 241 14.44 20.26 -34.33
C GLY A 241 15.65 20.11 -33.39
N LYS A 242 15.45 19.70 -32.13
CA LYS A 242 16.53 19.51 -31.15
C LYS A 242 17.23 18.17 -31.35
N LYS A 243 18.57 18.17 -31.24
CA LYS A 243 19.38 16.95 -31.40
C LYS A 243 19.46 16.10 -30.13
N ASN A 244 19.40 16.74 -28.97
CA ASN A 244 19.54 16.08 -27.67
C ASN A 244 18.15 15.64 -27.16
N PRO A 245 17.91 14.33 -26.96
CA PRO A 245 16.64 13.82 -26.45
C PRO A 245 16.24 14.35 -25.07
N CYS A 246 17.19 14.86 -24.29
CA CYS A 246 16.89 15.51 -23.01
C CYS A 246 16.12 16.82 -23.15
N ASP A 247 16.20 17.46 -24.31
CA ASP A 247 15.58 18.76 -24.54
C ASP A 247 14.21 18.63 -25.22
N TRP A 248 13.77 17.40 -25.51
CA TRP A 248 12.50 17.12 -26.17
C TRP A 248 11.35 17.39 -25.21
N ALA A 249 10.28 18.01 -25.72
CA ALA A 249 9.09 18.25 -24.92
C ALA A 249 8.38 16.91 -24.68
N THR A 250 7.87 16.68 -23.47
CA THR A 250 7.24 15.40 -23.11
C THR A 250 5.79 15.57 -22.69
N GLU A 251 4.95 14.66 -23.17
CA GLU A 251 3.58 14.48 -22.69
C GLU A 251 3.45 13.06 -22.14
N ASP A 252 2.90 12.92 -20.92
CA ASP A 252 2.78 11.65 -20.22
C ASP A 252 1.30 11.29 -20.01
N LEU A 253 0.93 10.04 -20.27
CA LEU A 253 -0.35 9.46 -19.87
C LEU A 253 -0.11 8.22 -19.00
N SER A 254 -0.71 8.21 -17.82
CA SER A 254 -0.71 7.06 -16.91
C SER A 254 -2.12 6.54 -16.69
N VAL A 255 -2.33 5.24 -16.86
CA VAL A 255 -3.62 4.57 -16.63
C VAL A 255 -3.42 3.30 -15.81
N VAL A 256 -4.32 3.02 -14.86
CA VAL A 256 -4.34 1.74 -14.13
C VAL A 256 -5.49 0.88 -14.64
N LEU A 257 -5.15 -0.33 -15.04
CA LEU A 257 -6.03 -1.31 -15.64
C LEU A 257 -6.17 -2.51 -14.71
N HIS A 258 -7.40 -2.98 -14.53
CA HIS A 258 -7.74 -4.20 -13.79
C HIS A 258 -8.49 -5.14 -14.73
N LYS A 259 -8.01 -6.37 -14.88
CA LYS A 259 -8.68 -7.44 -15.60
C LYS A 259 -9.27 -8.42 -14.59
N PRO A 260 -10.60 -8.45 -14.40
CA PRO A 260 -11.25 -9.43 -13.53
C PRO A 260 -11.10 -10.86 -14.05
N ILE A 261 -11.31 -11.82 -13.16
CA ILE A 261 -11.41 -13.26 -13.49
C ILE A 261 -12.37 -13.46 -14.67
N GLY A 262 -11.90 -14.16 -15.71
CA GLY A 262 -12.70 -14.52 -16.89
C GLY A 262 -13.03 -13.38 -17.84
N ALA A 263 -12.59 -12.14 -17.57
CA ALA A 263 -12.79 -11.02 -18.50
C ALA A 263 -11.88 -11.15 -19.72
N LEU A 264 -12.39 -10.81 -20.91
CA LEU A 264 -11.58 -10.76 -22.14
C LEU A 264 -10.72 -9.51 -22.21
N THR A 265 -11.28 -8.36 -21.81
CA THR A 265 -10.62 -7.05 -21.84
C THR A 265 -10.42 -6.50 -20.43
N PRO A 266 -9.36 -5.72 -20.20
CA PRO A 266 -9.17 -5.01 -18.94
C PRO A 266 -10.19 -3.87 -18.80
N LEU A 267 -10.31 -3.36 -17.58
CA LEU A 267 -11.12 -2.19 -17.23
C LEU A 267 -10.22 -1.14 -16.60
N GLN A 268 -10.36 0.11 -17.03
CA GLN A 268 -9.71 1.23 -16.36
C GLN A 268 -10.34 1.49 -14.99
N LEU A 269 -9.50 1.54 -13.94
CA LEU A 269 -9.92 1.99 -12.61
C LEU A 269 -10.19 3.50 -12.66
N ARG A 270 -11.41 3.90 -12.31
CA ARG A 270 -11.83 5.31 -12.33
C ARG A 270 -11.59 5.99 -10.98
N ASN A 271 -11.37 7.30 -10.99
CA ASN A 271 -11.37 8.18 -9.81
C ASN A 271 -10.31 7.88 -8.73
N GLY A 272 -9.12 7.44 -9.11
CA GLY A 272 -8.05 7.17 -8.14
C GLY A 272 -6.66 7.48 -8.69
N GLY A 273 -5.65 6.87 -8.06
CA GLY A 273 -4.25 7.06 -8.40
C GLY A 273 -3.85 6.44 -9.73
N SER A 274 -2.82 7.01 -10.34
CA SER A 274 -2.26 6.66 -11.65
C SER A 274 -1.17 5.58 -11.59
N VAL A 275 -0.68 5.24 -10.40
CA VAL A 275 0.36 4.22 -10.20
C VAL A 275 -0.17 3.06 -9.36
N PHE A 276 -0.02 1.84 -9.87
CA PHE A 276 -0.29 0.62 -9.12
C PHE A 276 0.91 0.32 -8.25
N PHE A 277 0.68 0.10 -6.94
CA PHE A 277 1.79 -0.21 -6.04
C PHE A 277 1.57 -1.45 -5.16
N GLY A 278 0.37 -2.03 -5.17
CA GLY A 278 0.13 -3.36 -4.64
C GLY A 278 -1.34 -3.77 -4.59
N GLY A 279 -1.60 -5.06 -4.41
CA GLY A 279 -2.93 -5.64 -4.26
C GLY A 279 -3.01 -6.47 -2.98
N LEU A 280 -4.07 -6.25 -2.18
CA LEU A 280 -4.36 -7.07 -1.00
C LEU A 280 -5.25 -8.25 -1.41
N HIS A 281 -4.79 -9.46 -1.11
CA HIS A 281 -5.46 -10.70 -1.48
C HIS A 281 -5.52 -11.67 -0.30
N ASP A 282 -6.49 -12.57 -0.33
CA ASP A 282 -6.62 -13.68 0.60
C ASP A 282 -6.87 -14.99 -0.17
N SER A 283 -7.19 -16.08 0.53
CA SER A 283 -7.46 -17.39 -0.08
C SER A 283 -8.60 -17.40 -1.11
N ALA A 284 -9.48 -16.39 -1.10
CA ALA A 284 -10.54 -16.20 -2.07
C ALA A 284 -10.17 -15.18 -3.17
N GLY A 285 -8.89 -14.87 -3.34
CA GLY A 285 -8.36 -14.04 -4.42
C GLY A 285 -8.19 -12.55 -4.07
N LEU A 286 -8.00 -11.72 -5.10
CA LEU A 286 -7.76 -10.30 -4.96
C LEU A 286 -8.97 -9.56 -4.36
N LYS A 287 -8.76 -8.78 -3.29
CA LYS A 287 -9.83 -8.02 -2.60
C LYS A 287 -9.74 -6.52 -2.82
N PHE A 288 -8.53 -5.98 -2.74
CA PHE A 288 -8.31 -4.54 -2.88
C PHE A 288 -7.14 -4.25 -3.79
N ILE A 289 -7.30 -3.23 -4.63
CA ILE A 289 -6.21 -2.66 -5.44
C ILE A 289 -5.76 -1.36 -4.78
N LEU A 290 -4.46 -1.25 -4.53
CA LEU A 290 -3.85 -0.05 -3.98
C LEU A 290 -3.20 0.71 -5.13
N THR A 291 -3.78 1.87 -5.43
CA THR A 291 -3.17 2.83 -6.36
C THR A 291 -2.78 4.08 -5.60
N ARG A 292 -1.90 4.87 -6.19
CA ARG A 292 -1.51 6.15 -5.61
C ARG A 292 -1.20 7.17 -6.66
N ASP A 293 -1.34 8.41 -6.23
CA ASP A 293 -0.65 9.55 -6.81
C ASP A 293 0.24 10.14 -5.74
N LEU A 294 1.30 10.85 -6.13
CA LEU A 294 2.26 11.59 -5.30
C LEU A 294 2.03 11.54 -3.78
N MET A 295 0.96 12.18 -3.29
CA MET A 295 0.66 12.35 -1.86
C MET A 295 -0.74 11.82 -1.44
N SER A 296 -1.33 10.97 -2.27
CA SER A 296 -2.66 10.37 -2.06
C SER A 296 -2.61 8.87 -2.31
N LEU A 297 -3.06 8.10 -1.33
CA LEU A 297 -3.26 6.66 -1.45
C LEU A 297 -4.74 6.36 -1.72
N TYR A 298 -5.01 5.48 -2.67
CA TYR A 298 -6.36 5.07 -3.04
C TYR A 298 -6.53 3.57 -2.87
N VAL A 299 -7.64 3.19 -2.26
CA VAL A 299 -8.03 1.79 -2.05
C VAL A 299 -9.29 1.50 -2.86
N HIS A 300 -9.15 0.64 -3.86
CA HIS A 300 -10.24 0.22 -4.73
C HIS A 300 -10.77 -1.14 -4.28
N GLU A 301 -12.08 -1.26 -4.15
CA GLU A 301 -12.75 -2.56 -3.95
C GLU A 301 -12.84 -3.30 -5.30
N VAL A 302 -12.23 -4.48 -5.40
CA VAL A 302 -12.24 -5.29 -6.63
C VAL A 302 -13.65 -5.68 -7.06
N ALA A 303 -14.53 -5.93 -6.08
CA ALA A 303 -15.94 -6.23 -6.33
C ALA A 303 -16.73 -5.04 -6.91
N LYS A 304 -16.18 -3.82 -6.87
CA LYS A 304 -16.82 -2.58 -7.34
C LYS A 304 -15.82 -1.68 -8.08
N PRO A 305 -15.26 -2.11 -9.22
CA PRO A 305 -14.17 -1.40 -9.90
C PRO A 305 -14.57 -0.03 -10.47
N LYS A 306 -15.87 0.26 -10.56
CA LYS A 306 -16.42 1.56 -11.00
C LYS A 306 -16.75 2.51 -9.84
N ALA A 307 -16.73 2.03 -8.60
CA ALA A 307 -16.99 2.87 -7.44
C ALA A 307 -15.80 3.80 -7.17
N ALA A 308 -16.07 4.97 -6.59
CA ALA A 308 -14.98 5.84 -6.14
C ALA A 308 -14.17 5.13 -5.04
N PRO A 309 -12.83 5.12 -5.13
CA PRO A 309 -11.99 4.50 -4.13
C PRO A 309 -12.01 5.28 -2.81
N LYS A 310 -11.64 4.62 -1.72
CA LYS A 310 -11.28 5.32 -0.47
C LYS A 310 -9.96 6.05 -0.72
N ALA A 311 -9.97 7.37 -0.61
CA ALA A 311 -8.78 8.21 -0.76
C ALA A 311 -8.24 8.65 0.61
N VAL A 312 -6.92 8.55 0.78
CA VAL A 312 -6.19 9.04 1.95
C VAL A 312 -5.10 9.99 1.46
N ARG A 313 -5.37 11.30 1.55
CA ARG A 313 -4.38 12.34 1.27
C ARG A 313 -3.51 12.55 2.50
N TYR A 314 -2.21 12.42 2.35
CA TYR A 314 -1.25 12.49 3.45
C TYR A 314 -0.20 13.58 3.28
N SER A 315 -0.19 14.31 2.16
CA SER A 315 0.66 15.49 1.97
C SER A 315 0.10 16.36 0.83
N SER A 316 0.73 17.51 0.60
CA SER A 316 0.56 18.33 -0.61
C SER A 316 1.93 18.41 -1.32
N PRO A 317 2.05 18.00 -2.58
CA PRO A 317 3.35 17.91 -3.26
C PRO A 317 3.88 19.30 -3.64
N SER A 318 5.10 19.65 -3.27
CA SER A 318 5.75 20.89 -3.74
C SER A 318 5.87 20.94 -5.27
N GLU A 319 6.11 22.12 -5.84
CA GLU A 319 6.40 22.24 -7.28
C GLU A 319 7.60 21.38 -7.68
N GLU A 320 8.62 21.33 -6.81
CA GLU A 320 9.77 20.44 -6.99
C GLU A 320 9.37 18.96 -6.92
N ASP A 321 8.52 18.57 -5.96
CA ASP A 321 8.01 17.19 -5.88
C ASP A 321 7.20 16.83 -7.14
N LEU A 322 6.38 17.75 -7.64
CA LEU A 322 5.61 17.58 -8.87
C LEU A 322 6.53 17.32 -10.06
N MET A 323 7.61 18.11 -10.19
CA MET A 323 8.58 17.96 -11.29
C MET A 323 9.45 16.70 -11.14
N VAL A 324 9.92 16.38 -9.94
CA VAL A 324 10.83 15.25 -9.69
C VAL A 324 10.09 13.91 -9.75
N GLN A 325 8.86 13.87 -9.26
CA GLN A 325 8.06 12.65 -9.21
C GLN A 325 7.12 12.49 -10.41
N GLN A 326 7.09 13.45 -11.35
CA GLN A 326 6.41 13.26 -12.63
C GLN A 326 6.90 11.96 -13.27
N ARG A 327 5.97 11.04 -13.49
CA ARG A 327 6.29 9.73 -14.03
C ARG A 327 6.48 9.87 -15.54
N THR A 328 7.68 10.28 -15.96
CA THR A 328 8.10 10.28 -17.36
C THR A 328 9.04 9.12 -17.66
N LEU A 329 9.00 8.62 -18.90
CA LEU A 329 9.97 7.67 -19.48
C LEU A 329 11.09 8.38 -20.24
N SER A 330 11.10 9.71 -20.26
CA SER A 330 12.20 10.49 -20.84
C SER A 330 13.56 10.00 -20.32
N PRO A 331 14.55 9.80 -21.20
CA PRO A 331 15.88 9.34 -20.80
C PRO A 331 16.62 10.30 -19.86
N CYS A 332 16.10 11.52 -19.71
CA CYS A 332 16.76 12.58 -18.95
C CYS A 332 15.93 13.04 -17.75
N LYS A 333 15.16 12.11 -17.18
CA LYS A 333 14.47 12.27 -15.91
C LYS A 333 15.49 12.76 -14.86
N VAL A 334 15.45 14.08 -14.63
CA VAL A 334 16.35 14.89 -13.81
C VAL A 334 17.75 15.15 -14.41
N LYS A 335 17.85 16.12 -15.33
CA LYS A 335 19.03 17.00 -15.44
C LYS A 335 18.57 18.45 -15.32
N ARG A 336 18.53 18.95 -14.09
CA ARG A 336 18.77 20.37 -13.79
C ARG A 336 19.65 20.43 -12.56
#